data_AF-A0AAU9JVA7-F1
#
_entry.id   AF-A0AAU9JVA7-F1
#
_cell.length_a   1.000
_cell.length_b   1.000
_cell.length_c   1.000
_cell.angle_alpha   90.00
_cell.angle_beta   90.00
_cell.angle_gamma   90.00
#
_symmetry.space_group_name_H-M   'P 1'
#
loop_
_entity.id
_entity.type
_entity.pdbx_description
1 polymer ?
#
loop_
_entity_poly.entity_id
_entity_poly.type
_entity_poly.pdbx_seq_one_letter_code
_entity_poly.pdbx_strand_id
1 'polypeptide(L)'
;MCIIPGNSVFCCGNYPNAANTAFIIDLNNNVKKVIYAPDSLSLSGSIYYNSSVYVFGGYTGHFYVNNAYWYYLLENKWENLNPLPVQSSFVSCIAKNNKILLSGREHSKIYSYDIIQNSYIELHDIQAGIWRKIICENNKNAYVIEADGYIYEGNQEWKAWST
;
A
#
# COMPACT_ATOMS: atom_id res chain seq x y z
N MET A 1 -6.39 2.54 0.65
CA MET A 1 -6.94 3.83 1.12
C MET A 1 -5.83 4.60 1.83
N CYS A 2 -5.74 5.92 1.67
CA CYS A 2 -4.83 6.77 2.45
C CYS A 2 -5.44 8.15 2.71
N ILE A 3 -4.91 8.85 3.72
CA ILE A 3 -5.24 10.25 3.98
C ILE A 3 -4.42 11.13 3.02
N ILE A 4 -5.04 12.16 2.47
CA ILE A 4 -4.41 13.19 1.64
C ILE A 4 -4.67 14.58 2.29
N PRO A 5 -3.98 15.66 1.85
CA PRO A 5 -4.16 16.99 2.42
C PRO A 5 -5.61 17.50 2.36
N GLY A 6 -5.94 18.46 3.24
CA GLY A 6 -7.28 19.08 3.28
C GLY A 6 -8.34 18.21 3.95
N ASN A 7 -7.96 17.39 4.95
CA ASN A 7 -8.86 16.47 5.65
C ASN A 7 -9.64 15.57 4.67
N SER A 8 -8.93 14.99 3.71
CA SER A 8 -9.52 14.20 2.64
C SER A 8 -8.93 12.79 2.62
N VAL A 9 -9.69 11.85 2.08
CA VAL A 9 -9.28 10.44 1.94
C VAL A 9 -9.29 10.05 0.48
N PHE A 10 -8.26 9.31 0.08
CA PHE A 10 -8.18 8.64 -1.20
C PHE A 10 -8.47 7.14 -1.07
N CYS A 11 -9.37 6.64 -1.91
CA CYS A 11 -9.70 5.22 -2.03
C CYS A 11 -9.58 4.79 -3.48
N CYS A 12 -8.83 3.72 -3.78
CA CYS A 12 -8.75 3.18 -5.13
C CYS A 12 -9.35 1.78 -5.16
N GLY A 13 -10.18 1.51 -6.16
CA GLY A 13 -10.81 0.23 -6.36
C GLY A 13 -12.08 0.02 -5.57
N ASN A 14 -12.57 -1.21 -5.60
CA ASN A 14 -13.75 -1.64 -4.87
C ASN A 14 -13.61 -3.12 -4.43
N TYR A 15 -14.40 -3.55 -3.45
CA TYR A 15 -14.46 -4.94 -2.99
C TYR A 15 -15.92 -5.29 -2.69
N PRO A 16 -16.44 -6.48 -3.08
CA PRO A 16 -15.71 -7.65 -3.57
C PRO A 16 -15.30 -7.59 -5.05
N ASN A 17 -15.94 -6.72 -5.85
CA ASN A 17 -15.66 -6.60 -7.28
C ASN A 17 -14.61 -5.53 -7.52
N ALA A 18 -13.52 -5.90 -8.20
CA ALA A 18 -12.52 -4.93 -8.62
C ALA A 18 -13.14 -3.87 -9.54
N ALA A 19 -12.68 -2.64 -9.40
CA ALA A 19 -13.16 -1.52 -10.20
C ALA A 19 -11.98 -0.58 -10.49
N ASN A 20 -12.00 0.08 -11.64
CA ASN A 20 -11.01 1.11 -11.93
C ASN A 20 -11.38 2.46 -11.28
N THR A 21 -12.49 2.52 -10.56
CA THR A 21 -12.94 3.74 -9.90
C THR A 21 -12.09 4.02 -8.67
N ALA A 22 -11.65 5.26 -8.53
CA ALA A 22 -11.05 5.79 -7.32
C ALA A 22 -11.79 7.05 -6.86
N PHE A 23 -11.72 7.34 -5.58
CA PHE A 23 -12.48 8.38 -4.92
C PHE A 23 -11.56 9.25 -4.08
N ILE A 24 -11.73 10.56 -4.21
CA ILE A 24 -11.22 11.54 -3.26
C ILE A 24 -12.43 12.07 -2.51
N ILE A 25 -12.44 11.87 -1.20
CA ILE A 25 -13.57 12.20 -0.32
C ILE A 25 -13.10 13.28 0.65
N ASP A 26 -13.69 14.47 0.56
CA ASP A 26 -13.52 15.54 1.55
C ASP A 26 -14.35 15.21 2.79
N LEU A 27 -13.68 15.01 3.92
CA LEU A 27 -14.34 14.59 5.16
C LEU A 27 -15.04 15.75 5.88
N ASN A 28 -14.82 17.00 5.47
CA ASN A 28 -15.48 18.15 6.10
C ASN A 28 -16.95 18.30 5.64
N ASN A 29 -17.24 17.92 4.40
CA ASN A 29 -18.53 18.12 3.74
C ASN A 29 -19.07 16.88 3.02
N ASN A 30 -18.35 15.75 3.08
CA ASN A 30 -18.65 14.49 2.40
C ASN A 30 -18.74 14.61 0.86
N VAL A 31 -18.12 15.64 0.26
CA VAL A 31 -18.04 15.78 -1.20
C VAL A 31 -17.07 14.74 -1.75
N LYS A 32 -17.50 14.07 -2.82
CA LYS A 32 -16.79 12.96 -3.45
C LYS A 32 -16.42 13.32 -4.88
N LYS A 33 -15.12 13.39 -5.18
CA LYS A 33 -14.59 13.43 -6.55
C LYS A 33 -14.31 12.00 -7.01
N VAL A 34 -14.85 11.64 -8.17
CA VAL A 34 -14.60 10.35 -8.83
C VAL A 34 -13.49 10.53 -9.85
N ILE A 35 -12.52 9.62 -9.84
CA ILE A 35 -11.44 9.51 -10.82
C ILE A 35 -11.30 8.04 -11.24
N TYR A 36 -10.55 7.78 -12.30
CA TYR A 36 -10.37 6.43 -12.83
C TYR A 36 -8.89 6.07 -12.86
N ALA A 37 -8.52 4.99 -12.18
CA ALA A 37 -7.21 4.36 -12.24
C ALA A 37 -7.02 3.64 -13.59
N PRO A 38 -5.78 3.36 -14.00
CA PRO A 38 -5.50 2.65 -15.25
C PRO A 38 -6.11 1.24 -15.28
N ASP A 39 -6.10 0.54 -14.14
CA ASP A 39 -6.60 -0.84 -14.01
C ASP A 39 -7.77 -0.94 -13.03
N SER A 40 -8.59 -1.98 -13.22
CA SER A 40 -9.61 -2.36 -12.23
C SER A 40 -8.97 -3.10 -11.06
N LEU A 41 -9.00 -2.48 -9.88
CA LEU A 41 -8.30 -2.98 -8.70
C LEU A 41 -9.27 -3.21 -7.54
N SER A 42 -8.90 -4.15 -6.68
CA SER A 42 -9.40 -4.37 -5.33
C SER A 42 -8.21 -4.68 -4.44
N LEU A 43 -8.33 -4.48 -3.12
CA LEU A 43 -7.32 -4.93 -2.14
C LEU A 43 -5.90 -4.39 -2.40
N SER A 44 -5.76 -3.24 -3.06
CA SER A 44 -4.48 -2.58 -3.30
C SER A 44 -4.04 -1.77 -2.08
N GLY A 45 -2.73 -1.55 -1.97
CA GLY A 45 -2.14 -0.65 -1.00
C GLY A 45 -2.09 0.76 -1.57
N SER A 46 -2.34 1.78 -0.75
CA SER A 46 -2.14 3.16 -1.18
C SER A 46 -1.55 4.01 -0.08
N ILE A 47 -0.67 4.94 -0.42
CA ILE A 47 -0.06 5.88 0.52
C ILE A 47 0.12 7.26 -0.12
N TYR A 48 -0.10 8.31 0.65
CA TYR A 48 0.18 9.68 0.21
C TYR A 48 1.59 10.07 0.65
N TYR A 49 2.38 10.59 -0.29
CA TYR A 49 3.73 11.08 -0.01
C TYR A 49 4.14 12.14 -1.03
N ASN A 50 4.75 13.25 -0.58
CA ASN A 50 5.24 14.35 -1.43
C ASN A 50 4.26 14.74 -2.56
N SER A 51 3.04 15.17 -2.21
CA SER A 51 2.01 15.66 -3.15
C SER A 51 1.44 14.63 -4.12
N SER A 52 1.79 13.35 -3.96
CA SER A 52 1.33 12.26 -4.83
C SER A 52 0.74 11.12 -4.02
N VAL A 53 -0.19 10.38 -4.62
CA VAL A 53 -0.69 9.12 -4.07
C VAL A 53 -0.05 7.97 -4.82
N TYR A 54 0.53 7.03 -4.11
CA TYR A 54 1.10 5.80 -4.66
C TYR A 54 0.11 4.67 -4.45
N VAL A 55 -0.07 3.80 -5.45
CA VAL A 55 -0.94 2.63 -5.40
C VAL A 55 -0.15 1.41 -5.83
N PHE A 56 -0.20 0.33 -5.04
CA PHE A 56 0.62 -0.87 -5.25
C PHE A 56 -0.24 -2.13 -5.24
N GLY A 57 -0.03 -2.95 -6.27
CA GLY A 57 -0.63 -4.27 -6.43
C GLY A 57 -2.14 -4.25 -6.40
N GLY A 58 -2.70 -5.35 -5.91
CA GLY A 58 -4.14 -5.57 -5.77
C GLY A 58 -4.59 -6.85 -6.46
N TYR A 59 -5.90 -6.94 -6.66
CA TYR A 59 -6.58 -8.05 -7.28
C TYR A 59 -7.61 -7.55 -8.29
N THR A 60 -7.60 -8.09 -9.51
CA THR A 60 -8.47 -7.65 -10.61
C THR A 60 -9.85 -8.31 -10.61
N GLY A 61 -10.15 -9.15 -9.62
CA GLY A 61 -11.30 -10.06 -9.66
C GLY A 61 -10.97 -11.42 -10.30
N HIS A 62 -9.80 -11.54 -10.94
CA HIS A 62 -9.32 -12.79 -11.53
C HIS A 62 -7.90 -13.12 -11.09
N PHE A 63 -7.00 -12.14 -11.12
CA PHE A 63 -5.57 -12.34 -10.84
C PHE A 63 -5.05 -11.30 -9.84
N TYR A 64 -4.08 -11.71 -9.01
CA TYR A 64 -3.26 -10.74 -8.27
C TYR A 64 -2.36 -10.01 -9.26
N VAL A 65 -2.10 -8.74 -9.02
CA VAL A 65 -1.29 -7.91 -9.91
C VAL A 65 -0.09 -7.34 -9.18
N ASN A 66 0.96 -7.06 -9.95
CA ASN A 66 2.15 -6.35 -9.49
C ASN A 66 2.19 -4.89 -9.97
N ASN A 67 1.15 -4.43 -10.67
CA ASN A 67 1.06 -3.06 -11.16
C ASN A 67 1.25 -2.05 -10.01
N ALA A 68 1.97 -0.97 -10.29
CA ALA A 68 2.21 0.11 -9.36
C ALA A 68 2.03 1.45 -10.09
N TYR A 69 1.39 2.38 -9.41
CA TYR A 69 1.04 3.68 -9.98
C TYR A 69 1.34 4.80 -9.01
N TRP A 70 1.68 5.96 -9.56
CA TRP A 70 1.50 7.23 -8.86
C TRP A 70 0.36 8.02 -9.47
N TYR A 71 -0.34 8.75 -8.62
CA TYR A 71 -1.38 9.68 -8.99
C TYR A 71 -1.01 11.07 -8.49
N TYR A 72 -0.80 11.95 -9.45
CA TYR A 72 -0.52 13.35 -9.25
C TYR A 72 -1.81 14.10 -8.92
N LEU A 73 -1.94 14.58 -7.67
CA LEU A 73 -3.18 15.19 -7.19
C LEU A 73 -3.54 16.47 -7.95
N LEU A 74 -2.55 17.32 -8.26
CA LEU A 74 -2.75 18.62 -8.88
C LEU A 74 -3.04 18.48 -10.38
N GLU A 75 -2.31 17.59 -11.04
CA GLU A 75 -2.38 17.34 -12.48
C GLU A 75 -3.53 16.39 -12.85
N ASN A 76 -4.14 15.72 -11.86
CA ASN A 76 -5.19 14.72 -12.06
C ASN A 76 -4.75 13.63 -13.06
N LYS A 77 -3.51 13.16 -12.91
CA LYS A 77 -2.85 12.27 -13.87
C LYS A 77 -2.27 11.06 -13.15
N TRP A 78 -2.41 9.90 -13.79
CA TRP A 78 -1.76 8.67 -13.41
C TRP A 78 -0.53 8.43 -14.27
N GLU A 79 0.53 7.86 -13.69
CA GLU A 79 1.58 7.22 -14.48
C GLU A 79 2.06 5.93 -13.80
N ASN A 80 2.75 5.11 -14.60
CA ASN A 80 3.25 3.81 -14.16
C ASN A 80 4.53 3.99 -13.35
N LEU A 81 4.63 3.23 -12.27
CA LEU A 81 5.87 2.99 -11.55
C LEU A 81 6.41 1.61 -11.95
N ASN A 82 7.65 1.32 -11.54
CA ASN A 82 8.15 -0.04 -11.65
C ASN A 82 7.24 -0.99 -10.85
N PRO A 83 6.89 -2.14 -11.43
CA PRO A 83 5.95 -3.06 -10.80
C PRO A 83 6.59 -3.70 -9.55
N LEU A 84 5.73 -4.16 -8.64
CA LEU A 84 6.16 -4.96 -7.50
C LEU A 84 6.98 -6.18 -7.99
N PRO A 85 8.05 -6.58 -7.25
CA PRO A 85 8.82 -7.77 -7.59
C PRO A 85 7.98 -9.04 -7.63
N VAL A 86 6.93 -9.11 -6.80
CA VAL A 86 5.96 -10.22 -6.73
C VAL A 86 4.55 -9.62 -6.72
N GLN A 87 3.64 -10.17 -7.53
CA GLN A 87 2.22 -9.79 -7.54
C GLN A 87 1.59 -10.04 -6.17
N SER A 88 0.75 -9.13 -5.69
CA SER A 88 0.22 -9.25 -4.34
C SER A 88 -1.05 -8.44 -4.12
N SER A 89 -1.90 -8.93 -3.23
CA SER A 89 -3.11 -8.30 -2.72
C SER A 89 -2.96 -8.02 -1.22
N PHE A 90 -3.89 -7.26 -0.63
CA PHE A 90 -3.80 -6.82 0.76
C PHE A 90 -2.47 -6.11 1.05
N VAL A 91 -2.01 -5.28 0.11
CA VAL A 91 -0.75 -4.57 0.26
C VAL A 91 -0.89 -3.50 1.34
N SER A 92 -0.01 -3.55 2.34
CA SER A 92 0.16 -2.51 3.35
C SER A 92 1.45 -1.75 3.09
N CYS A 93 1.44 -0.44 3.35
CA CYS A 93 2.60 0.39 3.10
C CYS A 93 2.67 1.62 4.02
N ILE A 94 3.89 2.09 4.25
CA ILE A 94 4.22 3.35 4.94
C ILE A 94 5.29 4.09 4.14
N ALA A 95 5.36 5.41 4.27
CA ALA A 95 6.28 6.25 3.49
C ALA A 95 7.11 7.17 4.38
N LYS A 96 8.43 7.14 4.24
CA LYS A 96 9.37 7.97 4.98
C LYS A 96 10.67 8.15 4.20
N ASN A 97 11.26 9.36 4.25
CA ASN A 97 12.56 9.67 3.64
C ASN A 97 12.69 9.23 2.16
N ASN A 98 11.71 9.58 1.33
CA ASN A 98 11.61 9.20 -0.10
C ASN A 98 11.58 7.69 -0.37
N LYS A 99 11.24 6.89 0.63
CA LYS A 99 11.08 5.44 0.52
C LYS A 99 9.68 5.03 0.96
N ILE A 100 9.15 4.01 0.31
CA ILE A 100 7.90 3.36 0.69
C ILE A 100 8.22 1.92 1.09
N LEU A 101 8.02 1.61 2.37
CA LEU A 101 8.07 0.24 2.85
C LEU A 101 6.73 -0.42 2.57
N LEU A 102 6.76 -1.61 1.97
CA LEU A 102 5.54 -2.32 1.63
C LEU A 102 5.71 -3.83 1.73
N SER A 103 4.59 -4.49 2.00
CA SER A 103 4.44 -5.93 1.91
C SER A 103 2.95 -6.24 1.74
N GLY A 104 2.65 -7.30 1.01
CA GLY A 104 1.28 -7.80 0.84
C GLY A 104 1.15 -9.27 1.20
N ARG A 105 -0.04 -9.82 0.95
CA ARG A 105 -0.34 -11.20 1.34
C ARG A 105 0.62 -12.19 0.70
N GLU A 106 0.90 -12.03 -0.59
CA GLU A 106 1.73 -12.96 -1.36
C GLU A 106 3.25 -12.71 -1.20
N HIS A 107 3.66 -11.73 -0.38
CA HIS A 107 5.07 -11.42 -0.16
C HIS A 107 5.63 -12.19 1.03
N SER A 108 6.72 -12.92 0.81
CA SER A 108 7.52 -13.53 1.88
C SER A 108 8.60 -12.57 2.42
N LYS A 109 8.57 -11.29 2.01
CA LYS A 109 9.59 -10.29 2.31
C LYS A 109 8.95 -8.91 2.51
N ILE A 110 9.69 -8.03 3.18
CA ILE A 110 9.45 -6.59 3.16
C ILE A 110 10.26 -5.97 2.03
N TYR A 111 9.61 -5.15 1.21
CA TYR A 111 10.25 -4.37 0.16
C TYR A 111 10.35 -2.90 0.56
N SER A 112 11.45 -2.26 0.17
CA SER A 112 11.57 -0.81 0.16
C SER A 112 11.60 -0.33 -1.28
N TYR A 113 10.61 0.46 -1.66
CA TYR A 113 10.56 1.17 -2.93
C TYR A 113 11.21 2.55 -2.77
N ASP A 114 12.23 2.86 -3.57
CA ASP A 114 12.85 4.18 -3.66
C ASP A 114 12.12 5.02 -4.70
N ILE A 115 11.52 6.13 -4.27
CA ILE A 115 10.70 6.99 -5.13
C ILE A 115 11.53 7.68 -6.21
N ILE A 116 12.76 8.07 -5.88
CA ILE A 116 13.63 8.84 -6.79
C ILE A 116 14.22 7.93 -7.85
N GLN A 117 14.64 6.73 -7.45
CA GLN A 117 15.22 5.74 -8.34
C GLN A 117 14.18 4.89 -9.07
N ASN A 118 12.91 4.97 -8.66
CA ASN A 118 11.83 4.13 -9.15
C ASN A 118 12.21 2.63 -9.10
N SER A 119 12.68 2.16 -7.95
CA SER A 119 13.25 0.81 -7.82
C SER A 119 12.94 0.18 -6.47
N TYR A 120 13.03 -1.15 -6.39
CA TYR A 120 12.81 -1.90 -5.15
C TYR A 120 14.12 -2.51 -4.66
N ILE A 121 14.25 -2.57 -3.34
CA ILE A 121 15.19 -3.47 -2.66
C ILE A 121 14.44 -4.37 -1.69
N GLU A 122 14.96 -5.56 -1.48
CA GLU A 122 14.51 -6.49 -0.45
C GLU A 122 15.19 -6.15 0.88
N LEU A 123 14.42 -6.06 1.97
CA LEU A 123 14.98 -5.71 3.28
C LEU A 123 15.07 -6.88 4.24
N HIS A 124 13.99 -7.65 4.36
CA HIS A 124 13.90 -8.69 5.39
C HIS A 124 12.96 -9.81 4.93
N ASP A 125 13.34 -11.04 5.25
CA ASP A 125 12.49 -12.21 5.08
C ASP A 125 11.41 -12.23 6.18
N ILE A 126 10.21 -12.61 5.78
CA ILE A 126 9.05 -12.74 6.67
C ILE A 126 8.78 -14.24 6.83
N GLN A 127 8.97 -14.75 8.04
CA GLN A 127 8.90 -16.19 8.30
C GLN A 127 7.49 -16.77 8.13
N ALA A 128 6.43 -15.97 8.28
CA ALA A 128 5.07 -16.50 8.30
C ALA A 128 4.47 -16.86 6.93
N GLY A 129 5.13 -16.54 5.81
CA GLY A 129 4.63 -16.88 4.49
C GLY A 129 3.46 -15.99 4.01
N ILE A 130 2.40 -16.60 3.46
CA ILE A 130 1.39 -15.91 2.63
C ILE A 130 0.13 -15.40 3.39
N TRP A 131 0.34 -14.65 4.48
CA TRP A 131 -0.73 -14.06 5.30
C TRP A 131 -0.93 -12.57 5.07
N ARG A 132 -2.09 -12.04 5.47
CA ARG A 132 -2.34 -10.58 5.48
C ARG A 132 -1.40 -9.92 6.49
N LYS A 133 -0.85 -8.78 6.07
CA LYS A 133 0.15 -8.01 6.82
C LYS A 133 -0.33 -6.58 6.96
N ILE A 134 -0.02 -5.97 8.09
CA ILE A 134 -0.13 -4.54 8.32
C ILE A 134 1.27 -4.03 8.62
N ILE A 135 1.70 -3.03 7.87
CA ILE A 135 2.90 -2.28 8.17
C ILE A 135 2.47 -0.98 8.84
N CYS A 136 3.04 -0.72 10.01
CA CYS A 136 2.84 0.53 10.73
C CYS A 136 4.17 1.05 11.25
N GLU A 137 4.23 2.31 11.65
CA GLU A 137 5.43 2.90 12.23
C GLU A 137 5.11 3.78 13.43
N ASN A 138 6.13 3.97 14.27
CA ASN A 138 6.20 5.08 15.20
C ASN A 138 7.37 6.00 14.83
N ASN A 139 7.69 6.99 15.67
CA ASN A 139 8.76 7.94 15.38
C ASN A 139 10.14 7.28 15.16
N LYS A 140 10.38 6.10 15.72
CA LYS A 140 11.67 5.39 15.71
C LYS A 140 11.69 4.19 14.76
N ASN A 141 10.66 3.34 14.80
CA ASN A 141 10.68 2.01 14.21
C ASN A 141 9.46 1.75 13.31
N ALA A 142 9.62 0.86 12.34
CA ALA A 142 8.54 0.27 11.56
C ALA A 142 8.29 -1.17 12.04
N TYR A 143 7.04 -1.60 12.00
CA TYR A 143 6.56 -2.89 12.47
C TYR A 143 5.76 -3.57 11.37
N VAL A 144 5.87 -4.89 11.29
CA VAL A 144 4.97 -5.73 10.50
C VAL A 144 4.13 -6.57 11.45
N ILE A 145 2.82 -6.41 11.37
CA ILE A 145 1.84 -7.15 12.16
C ILE A 145 1.13 -8.11 11.22
N GLU A 146 1.07 -9.37 11.61
CA GLU A 146 0.52 -10.43 10.78
C GLU A 146 -0.80 -10.96 11.33
N ALA A 147 -1.68 -11.38 10.43
CA ALA A 147 -3.06 -11.74 10.77
C ALA A 147 -3.21 -13.01 11.65
N ASP A 148 -2.13 -13.73 11.92
CA ASP A 148 -2.04 -14.83 12.88
C ASP A 148 -1.56 -14.37 14.29
N GLY A 149 -1.32 -13.07 14.48
CA GLY A 149 -1.07 -12.47 15.79
C GLY A 149 0.41 -12.24 16.14
N TYR A 150 1.33 -12.37 15.18
CA TYR A 150 2.74 -12.03 15.38
C TYR A 150 3.05 -10.57 15.04
N ILE A 151 3.95 -9.95 15.82
CA ILE A 151 4.51 -8.62 15.55
C ILE A 151 6.00 -8.78 15.34
N TYR A 152 6.47 -8.28 14.19
CA TYR A 152 7.87 -8.24 13.83
C TYR A 152 8.35 -6.79 13.94
N GLU A 153 9.28 -6.56 14.85
CA GLU A 153 10.10 -5.35 14.93
C GLU A 153 11.52 -5.73 14.48
N GLY A 154 12.24 -4.83 13.80
CA GLY A 154 13.62 -5.09 13.38
C GLY A 154 14.46 -5.73 14.50
N ASN A 155 15.07 -6.88 14.16
CA ASN A 155 15.93 -7.78 14.93
C ASN A 155 15.33 -8.68 16.04
N GLN A 156 14.05 -8.61 16.44
CA GLN A 156 13.46 -9.60 17.36
C GLN A 156 11.95 -9.82 17.13
N GLU A 157 11.52 -11.08 17.13
CA GLU A 157 10.10 -11.48 17.11
C GLU A 157 9.45 -11.24 18.48
N TRP A 158 8.27 -10.61 18.50
CA TRP A 158 7.43 -10.54 19.70
C TRP A 158 6.07 -11.19 19.42
N LYS A 159 5.63 -12.08 20.32
CA LYS A 159 4.25 -12.55 20.35
C LYS A 159 3.38 -11.43 20.94
N ALA A 160 2.43 -10.93 20.16
CA ALA A 160 1.51 -9.88 20.61
C ALA A 160 0.62 -10.32 21.78
N TRP A 161 0.47 -11.63 21.99
CA TRP A 161 -0.34 -12.21 23.06
C TRP A 161 0.32 -13.47 23.61
N SER A 162 1.16 -13.33 24.63
CA SER A 162 1.36 -14.39 25.62
C SER A 162 0.64 -13.95 26.90
N THR A 163 -0.38 -14.72 27.30
CA THR A 163 -1.03 -14.64 28.61
C THR A 163 -0.01 -14.72 29.74
#